data_AF-A0A068QR35-F1
#
_entry.id   AF-A0A068QR35-F1
#
_cell.length_a   1.000
_cell.length_b   1.000
_cell.length_c   1.000
_cell.angle_alpha   90.00
_cell.angle_beta   90.00
_cell.angle_gamma   90.00
#
_symmetry.space_group_name_H-M   'P 1'
#
loop_
_entity.id
_entity.type
_entity.pdbx_description
1 polymer ?
#
loop_
_entity_poly.entity_id
_entity_poly.type
_entity_poly.pdbx_seq_one_letter_code
_entity_poly.pdbx_strand_id
1 'polypeptide(L)'
;MAGDDCNKYVASLKKIPKNNPPKPHQLEAMEKAINDIFNGKGIPRIQYGTKDKQTVFQGKGNAAQARWKGALEWEVIPGDNNLRILTKDLGNGKTQIGFSNDHYTRIFDVVTQKK
;
A
#
# COMPACT_ATOMS: atom_id res chain seq x y z
N MET A 1 31.18 -6.00 -9.27
CA MET A 1 30.62 -4.63 -9.25
C MET A 1 29.41 -4.66 -8.32
N ALA A 2 29.34 -3.69 -7.42
CA ALA A 2 28.46 -3.68 -6.25
C ALA A 2 26.97 -3.53 -6.61
N GLY A 3 26.12 -4.09 -5.73
CA GLY A 3 24.75 -3.63 -5.52
C GLY A 3 23.68 -4.64 -5.91
N ASP A 4 23.21 -5.44 -4.95
CA ASP A 4 21.80 -5.88 -4.90
C ASP A 4 21.45 -6.44 -3.51
N ASP A 5 21.85 -5.75 -2.44
CA ASP A 5 21.22 -5.95 -1.12
C ASP A 5 19.88 -5.19 -1.06
N CYS A 6 19.05 -5.32 -2.10
CA CYS A 6 17.66 -4.86 -2.02
C CYS A 6 16.94 -5.77 -1.02
N ASN A 7 16.40 -5.21 0.05
CA ASN A 7 15.63 -5.97 1.00
C ASN A 7 14.40 -6.54 0.27
N LYS A 8 14.34 -7.86 0.11
CA LYS A 8 13.18 -8.53 -0.47
C LYS A 8 12.18 -8.77 0.65
N TYR A 9 10.95 -8.34 0.44
CA TYR A 9 9.84 -8.58 1.35
C TYR A 9 8.84 -9.50 0.67
N VAL A 10 8.40 -10.53 1.37
CA VAL A 10 7.17 -11.25 0.99
C VAL A 10 6.02 -10.47 1.60
N ALA A 11 5.05 -10.09 0.78
CA ALA A 11 3.85 -9.39 1.22
C ALA A 11 2.60 -10.19 0.90
N SER A 12 1.71 -10.35 1.87
CA SER A 12 0.47 -11.10 1.69
C SER A 12 -0.67 -10.49 2.51
N LEU A 13 -1.90 -10.70 2.06
CA LEU A 13 -3.07 -10.27 2.81
C LEU A 13 -3.11 -11.02 4.15
N LYS A 14 -3.25 -10.30 5.26
CA LYS A 14 -3.40 -10.89 6.60
C LYS A 14 -4.59 -11.85 6.66
N LYS A 15 -5.65 -11.56 5.90
CA LYS A 15 -6.83 -12.40 5.73
C LYS A 15 -7.35 -12.27 4.31
N ILE A 16 -7.39 -13.38 3.57
CA ILE A 16 -7.99 -13.42 2.24
C ILE A 16 -9.52 -13.44 2.41
N PRO A 17 -10.27 -12.53 1.79
CA PRO A 17 -11.73 -12.54 1.86
C PRO A 17 -12.29 -13.72 1.05
N LYS A 18 -13.34 -14.36 1.57
CA LYS A 18 -14.01 -15.47 0.86
C LYS A 18 -14.80 -14.97 -0.37
N ASN A 19 -15.35 -13.76 -0.29
CA ASN A 19 -16.17 -13.16 -1.35
C ASN A 19 -15.37 -12.08 -2.08
N ASN A 20 -15.32 -12.16 -3.42
CA ASN A 20 -14.57 -11.26 -4.29
C ASN A 20 -13.16 -10.94 -3.79
N PRO A 21 -12.28 -11.97 -3.67
CA PRO A 21 -10.87 -11.75 -3.37
C PRO A 21 -10.18 -10.97 -4.49
N PRO A 22 -9.09 -10.24 -4.16
CA PRO A 22 -8.21 -9.70 -5.21
C PRO A 22 -7.73 -10.81 -6.14
N LYS A 23 -7.66 -10.50 -7.43
CA LYS A 23 -7.19 -11.44 -8.45
C LYS A 23 -5.68 -11.67 -8.28
N PRO A 24 -5.12 -12.82 -8.73
CA PRO A 24 -3.70 -13.12 -8.58
C PRO A 24 -2.76 -12.00 -9.05
N HIS A 25 -2.98 -11.44 -10.25
CA HIS A 25 -2.16 -10.33 -10.75
C HIS A 25 -2.24 -9.06 -9.90
N GLN A 26 -3.34 -8.83 -9.17
CA GLN A 26 -3.46 -7.70 -8.25
C GLN A 26 -2.61 -7.92 -6.99
N LEU A 27 -2.52 -9.18 -6.53
CA LEU A 27 -1.66 -9.56 -5.40
C LEU A 27 -0.18 -9.48 -5.78
N GLU A 28 0.19 -9.92 -6.99
CA GLU A 28 1.55 -9.78 -7.52
C GLU A 28 1.95 -8.30 -7.66
N ALA A 29 1.06 -7.47 -8.20
CA ALA A 29 1.29 -6.03 -8.30
C ALA A 29 1.42 -5.37 -6.91
N MET A 30 0.59 -5.78 -5.95
CA MET A 30 0.69 -5.34 -4.55
C MET A 30 2.04 -5.72 -3.94
N GLU A 31 2.47 -6.97 -4.07
CA GLU A 31 3.75 -7.43 -3.51
C GLU A 31 4.93 -6.67 -4.12
N LYS A 32 4.94 -6.49 -5.45
CA LYS A 32 5.94 -5.68 -6.12
C LYS A 32 5.95 -4.24 -5.60
N ALA A 33 4.80 -3.59 -5.52
CA ALA A 33 4.71 -2.21 -5.07
C ALA A 33 5.15 -2.04 -3.60
N ILE A 34 4.85 -3.00 -2.72
CA ILE A 34 5.35 -2.97 -1.33
C ILE A 34 6.87 -3.09 -1.27
N ASN A 35 7.46 -3.98 -2.08
CA ASN A 35 8.92 -4.07 -2.21
C ASN A 35 9.51 -2.75 -2.70
N ASP A 36 8.90 -2.15 -3.73
CA ASP A 36 9.36 -0.87 -4.26
C ASP A 36 9.29 0.23 -3.18
N ILE A 37 8.18 0.32 -2.43
CA ILE A 37 8.03 1.29 -1.32
C ILE A 37 9.14 1.11 -0.27
N PHE A 38 9.38 -0.11 0.20
CA PHE A 38 10.40 -0.36 1.23
C PHE A 38 11.84 -0.24 0.74
N ASN A 39 12.05 -0.27 -0.58
CA ASN A 39 13.36 0.00 -1.20
C ASN A 39 13.48 1.43 -1.74
N GLY A 40 12.55 2.34 -1.37
CA GLY A 40 12.61 3.76 -1.78
C GLY A 40 12.25 4.04 -3.23
N LYS A 41 11.65 3.07 -3.94
CA LYS A 41 11.22 3.13 -5.34
C LYS A 41 9.69 3.14 -5.51
N GLY A 42 8.94 3.29 -4.42
CA GLY A 42 7.48 3.35 -4.45
C GLY A 42 6.96 4.56 -5.24
N ILE A 43 5.72 4.47 -5.72
CA ILE A 43 5.08 5.54 -6.50
C ILE A 43 4.16 6.35 -5.58
N PRO A 44 4.59 7.51 -5.04
CA PRO A 44 3.74 8.30 -4.16
C PRO A 44 2.58 8.91 -4.96
N ARG A 45 1.37 8.83 -4.42
CA ARG A 45 0.23 9.56 -5.01
C ARG A 45 0.36 11.03 -4.66
N ILE A 46 0.64 11.89 -5.63
CA ILE A 46 0.79 13.33 -5.38
C ILE A 46 -0.57 14.00 -5.20
N GLN A 47 -0.67 14.88 -4.19
CA GLN A 47 -1.86 15.65 -3.92
C GLN A 47 -2.16 16.56 -5.12
N TYR A 48 -3.40 16.55 -5.59
CA TYR A 48 -3.83 17.40 -6.70
C TYR A 48 -3.50 18.88 -6.45
N GLY A 49 -2.96 19.55 -7.47
CA GLY A 49 -2.54 20.95 -7.38
C GLY A 49 -1.22 21.18 -6.64
N THR A 50 -0.51 20.12 -6.23
CA THR A 50 0.84 20.20 -5.65
C THR A 50 1.84 19.49 -6.56
N LYS A 51 3.12 19.82 -6.43
CA LYS A 51 4.19 19.16 -7.20
C LYS A 51 4.85 18.01 -6.43
N ASP A 52 5.00 18.15 -5.12
CA ASP A 52 5.86 17.24 -4.33
C ASP A 52 5.21 16.74 -3.04
N LYS A 53 3.93 17.04 -2.81
CA LYS A 53 3.25 16.64 -1.58
C LYS A 53 2.52 15.33 -1.79
N GLN A 54 2.98 14.27 -1.13
CA GLN A 54 2.26 13.01 -1.12
C GLN A 54 0.90 13.16 -0.42
N THR A 55 -0.10 12.50 -0.99
CA THR A 55 -1.46 12.48 -0.47
C THR A 55 -1.51 11.72 0.84
N VAL A 56 -2.14 12.36 1.84
CA VAL A 56 -2.46 11.76 3.12
C VAL A 56 -3.92 11.34 3.12
N PHE A 57 -4.17 10.06 3.34
CA PHE A 57 -5.51 9.48 3.38
C PHE A 57 -6.32 10.09 4.53
N GLN A 58 -7.46 10.69 4.18
CA GLN A 58 -8.27 11.45 5.14
C GLN A 58 -9.16 10.56 6.02
N GLY A 59 -9.43 9.32 5.61
CA GLY A 59 -10.26 8.37 6.37
C GLY A 59 -11.69 8.85 6.64
N LYS A 60 -12.29 9.64 5.73
CA LYS A 60 -13.63 10.23 5.91
C LYS A 60 -14.81 9.30 5.62
N GLY A 61 -14.56 8.06 5.19
CA GLY A 61 -15.63 7.09 4.93
C GLY A 61 -16.06 6.31 6.17
N ASN A 62 -16.34 5.02 5.99
CA ASN A 62 -16.80 4.14 7.08
C ASN A 62 -15.71 3.91 8.14
N ALA A 63 -16.08 3.28 9.27
CA ALA A 63 -15.15 2.99 10.36
C ALA A 63 -13.90 2.20 9.91
N ALA A 64 -14.03 1.30 8.92
CA ALA A 64 -12.92 0.55 8.38
C ALA A 64 -11.94 1.41 7.56
N GLN A 65 -12.40 2.51 6.97
CA GLN A 65 -11.54 3.53 6.35
C GLN A 65 -10.97 4.50 7.39
N ALA A 66 -11.74 4.88 8.41
CA ALA A 66 -11.33 5.85 9.43
C ALA A 66 -10.05 5.43 10.17
N ARG A 67 -9.84 4.12 10.41
CA ARG A 67 -8.61 3.62 11.04
C ARG A 67 -7.33 3.96 10.25
N TRP A 68 -7.46 4.13 8.94
CA TRP A 68 -6.37 4.47 8.02
C TRP A 68 -6.13 5.98 7.89
N LYS A 69 -6.90 6.83 8.57
CA LYS A 69 -6.66 8.27 8.59
C LYS A 69 -5.19 8.56 8.94
N GLY A 70 -4.55 9.41 8.15
CA GLY A 70 -3.15 9.78 8.29
C GLY A 70 -2.17 8.88 7.54
N ALA A 71 -2.63 7.80 6.89
CA ALA A 71 -1.76 6.96 6.06
C ALA A 71 -1.33 7.70 4.79
N LEU A 72 -0.12 7.41 4.31
CA LEU A 72 0.36 7.87 3.01
C LEU A 72 -0.22 6.99 1.89
N GLU A 73 -0.68 7.62 0.81
CA GLU A 73 -1.22 6.92 -0.37
C GLU A 73 -0.14 6.66 -1.41
N TRP A 74 -0.12 5.43 -1.92
CA TRP A 74 0.79 4.98 -2.98
C TRP A 74 0.00 4.37 -4.14
N GLU A 75 0.47 4.63 -5.35
CA GLU A 75 0.02 3.91 -6.53
C GLU A 75 0.67 2.52 -6.57
N VAL A 76 -0.12 1.53 -6.95
CA VAL A 76 0.37 0.17 -7.17
C VAL A 76 0.81 0.00 -8.62
N ILE A 77 0.03 0.55 -9.54
CA ILE A 77 0.32 0.61 -10.98
C ILE A 77 0.21 2.08 -11.39
N PRO A 78 1.19 2.65 -12.11
CA PRO A 78 1.16 4.04 -12.54
C PRO A 78 -0.15 4.38 -13.28
N GLY A 79 -0.85 5.41 -12.81
CA GLY A 79 -2.08 5.90 -13.45
C GLY A 79 -3.31 5.01 -13.28
N ASP A 80 -3.19 3.83 -12.66
CA ASP A 80 -4.37 3.06 -12.23
C ASP A 80 -5.05 3.78 -11.07
N ASN A 81 -6.39 3.86 -11.08
CA ASN A 81 -7.15 4.53 -10.02
C ASN A 81 -7.77 3.58 -8.99
N ASN A 82 -7.63 2.27 -9.17
CA ASN A 82 -8.32 1.28 -8.35
C ASN A 82 -7.43 0.69 -7.25
N LEU A 83 -6.20 0.30 -7.61
CA LEU A 83 -5.26 -0.37 -6.75
C LEU A 83 -4.45 0.63 -5.92
N ARG A 84 -4.55 0.54 -4.61
CA ARG A 84 -3.89 1.49 -3.69
C ARG A 84 -3.19 0.77 -2.56
N ILE A 85 -2.02 1.28 -2.19
CA ILE A 85 -1.38 0.94 -0.92
C ILE A 85 -1.47 2.14 0.02
N LEU A 86 -1.77 1.85 1.28
CA LEU A 86 -1.71 2.79 2.39
C LEU A 86 -0.59 2.36 3.32
N THR A 87 0.32 3.28 3.67
CA THR A 87 1.32 3.03 4.72
C THR A 87 1.12 4.01 5.87
N LYS A 88 1.03 3.49 7.09
CA LYS A 88 0.88 4.30 8.30
C LYS A 88 1.95 3.92 9.30
N ASP A 89 2.78 4.88 9.67
CA ASP A 89 3.73 4.71 10.77
C ASP A 89 2.94 4.61 12.08
N LEU A 90 3.18 3.54 12.83
CA LEU A 90 2.59 3.30 14.15
C LEU A 90 3.57 3.65 15.29
N GLY A 91 4.76 4.16 14.95
CA GLY A 91 5.87 4.37 15.87
C GLY A 91 6.65 3.09 16.15
N ASN A 92 7.81 3.24 16.81
CA ASN A 92 8.68 2.13 17.22
C ASN A 92 9.10 1.21 16.06
N GLY A 93 9.29 1.77 14.87
CA GLY A 93 9.67 1.05 13.65
C GLY A 93 8.57 0.16 13.07
N LYS A 94 7.32 0.25 13.56
CA LYS A 94 6.19 -0.54 13.05
C LYS A 94 5.42 0.26 12.00
N THR A 95 5.21 -0.34 10.84
CA THR A 95 4.37 0.22 9.78
C THR A 95 3.14 -0.66 9.58
N GLN A 96 1.97 -0.04 9.59
CA GLN A 96 0.74 -0.67 9.12
C GLN A 96 0.65 -0.50 7.60
N ILE A 97 0.31 -1.59 6.90
CA ILE A 97 0.18 -1.58 5.44
C ILE A 97 -1.23 -2.03 5.07
N GLY A 98 -1.91 -1.21 4.27
CA GLY A 98 -3.23 -1.49 3.74
C GLY A 98 -3.16 -1.64 2.23
N PHE A 99 -3.92 -2.57 1.68
CA PHE A 99 -4.12 -2.72 0.24
C PHE A 99 -5.60 -2.60 -0.10
N SER A 100 -5.93 -1.83 -1.12
CA SER A 100 -7.26 -1.77 -1.71
C SER A 100 -7.17 -2.13 -3.18
N ASN A 101 -8.11 -2.94 -3.66
CA ASN A 101 -8.24 -3.26 -5.08
C ASN A 101 -9.49 -2.63 -5.74
N ASP A 102 -10.13 -1.70 -5.03
CA ASP A 102 -11.44 -1.13 -5.36
C ASP A 102 -11.57 0.33 -4.84
N HIS A 103 -10.49 1.10 -4.93
CA HIS A 103 -10.44 2.53 -4.58
C HIS A 103 -10.99 2.83 -3.17
N TYR A 104 -10.47 2.10 -2.18
CA TYR A 104 -10.78 2.21 -0.74
C TYR A 104 -12.14 1.69 -0.29
N THR A 105 -12.94 1.12 -1.18
CA THR A 105 -14.20 0.45 -0.78
C THR A 105 -13.90 -0.63 0.26
N ARG A 106 -12.82 -1.39 0.05
CA ARG A 106 -12.24 -2.33 1.01
C ARG A 106 -10.74 -2.10 1.13
N ILE A 107 -10.25 -2.15 2.37
CA ILE A 107 -8.82 -2.04 2.67
C ILE A 107 -8.41 -3.25 3.51
N PHE A 108 -7.63 -4.14 2.90
CA PHE A 108 -7.07 -5.34 3.51
C PHE A 108 -5.79 -5.00 4.26
N ASP A 109 -5.64 -5.48 5.49
CA ASP A 109 -4.33 -5.43 6.16
C ASP A 109 -3.36 -6.36 5.44
N VAL A 110 -2.14 -5.88 5.20
CA VAL A 110 -1.05 -6.65 4.61
C VAL A 110 -0.01 -6.93 5.67
N VAL A 111 0.50 -8.17 5.68
CA VAL A 111 1.65 -8.57 6.49
C VAL A 111 2.87 -8.68 5.59
N THR A 112 4.03 -8.28 6.11
CA THR A 112 5.29 -8.36 5.40
C THR A 112 6.31 -9.13 6.21
N GLN A 113 7.13 -9.92 5.51
CA GLN A 113 8.24 -10.66 6.09
C GLN A 113 9.47 -10.38 5.24
N LYS A 114 10.54 -9.93 5.89
CA LYS A 114 11.84 -9.75 5.23
C LYS A 114 12.40 -11.13 4.87
N LYS A 115 12.82 -11.30 3.63
CA LYS A 115 13.54 -12.47 3.12
C LYS A 115 15.04 -12.24 3.14
#